data_AF-A0A150MVU7-F1
#
_entry.id   AF-A0A150MVU7-F1
#
_cell.length_a   1.000
_cell.length_b   1.000
_cell.length_c   1.000
_cell.angle_alpha   90.00
_cell.angle_beta   90.00
_cell.angle_gamma   90.00
#
_symmetry.space_group_name_H-M   'P 1'
#
loop_
_entity.id
_entity.type
_entity.pdbx_description
1 polymer ?
#
loop_
_entity_poly.entity_id
_entity_poly.type
_entity_poly.pdbx_seq_one_letter_code
_entity_poly.pdbx_strand_id
1 'polypeptide(L)'
;MPLFEKPVTEVVTPQDVRNLTGVSAEYFRFPNAADPEAALDDLLSTWIERIASHIHARLKRTVLETDDDYLAIQDVLVRTVAKVVAVAQQQRSSPIIQIDDFAVSILNTSDVTKDLRTELQPFMRQKIDIFLSSDDYVEA
;
A
#
# COMPACT_ATOMS: atom_id res chain seq x y z
N MET A 1 -10.63 10.58 0.54
CA MET A 1 -11.15 9.81 1.68
C MET A 1 -10.06 8.84 2.12
N PRO A 2 -9.99 8.46 3.40
CA PRO A 2 -9.01 7.47 3.87
C PRO A 2 -9.41 6.05 3.44
N LEU A 3 -8.43 5.13 3.43
CA LEU A 3 -8.68 3.71 3.15
C LEU A 3 -9.50 3.04 4.26
N PHE A 4 -9.20 3.35 5.52
CA PHE A 4 -9.86 2.85 6.72
C PHE A 4 -10.48 4.00 7.52
N GLU A 5 -11.37 3.70 8.47
CA GLU A 5 -11.95 4.72 9.37
C GLU A 5 -10.93 5.27 10.37
N LYS A 6 -10.00 4.41 10.80
CA LYS A 6 -8.87 4.77 11.66
C LYS A 6 -7.68 5.24 10.81
N PRO A 7 -6.74 6.00 11.40
CA PRO A 7 -5.44 6.25 10.77
C PRO A 7 -4.81 4.93 10.31
N VAL A 8 -4.30 4.90 9.08
CA VAL A 8 -3.84 3.63 8.50
C VAL A 8 -2.65 3.04 9.25
N THR A 9 -1.85 3.88 9.90
CA THR A 9 -0.75 3.48 10.77
C THR A 9 -1.20 2.83 12.08
N GLU A 10 -2.48 2.97 12.47
CA GLU A 10 -3.09 2.21 13.57
C GLU A 10 -3.62 0.84 13.12
N VAL A 11 -3.93 0.68 11.83
CA VAL A 11 -4.39 -0.58 11.23
C VAL A 11 -3.22 -1.45 10.78
N VAL A 12 -2.19 -0.83 10.21
CA VAL A 12 -0.93 -1.46 9.82
C VAL A 12 0.21 -0.63 10.38
N THR A 13 0.99 -1.23 11.26
CA THR A 13 2.12 -0.57 11.91
C THR A 13 3.43 -0.82 11.16
N PRO A 14 4.46 0.02 11.35
CA PRO A 14 5.82 -0.29 10.93
C PRO A 14 6.31 -1.66 11.44
N GLN A 15 5.89 -2.05 12.65
CA GLN A 15 6.26 -3.34 13.24
C GLN A 15 5.68 -4.53 12.45
N ASP A 16 4.47 -4.42 11.90
CA ASP A 16 3.88 -5.48 11.06
C ASP A 16 4.73 -5.72 9.80
N VAL A 17 5.23 -4.64 9.20
CA VAL A 17 6.12 -4.72 8.04
C VAL A 17 7.48 -5.29 8.43
N ARG A 18 8.04 -4.88 9.57
CA ARG A 18 9.30 -5.43 10.11
C ARG A 18 9.19 -6.92 10.39
N ASN A 19 8.10 -7.37 11.01
CA ASN A 19 7.85 -8.78 11.29
C ASN A 19 7.81 -9.62 10.01
N LEU A 20 7.25 -9.08 8.93
CA LEU A 20 7.17 -9.79 7.65
C LEU A 20 8.50 -9.78 6.87
N THR A 21 9.27 -8.70 6.96
CA THR A 21 10.45 -8.48 6.10
C THR A 21 11.79 -8.74 6.78
N GLY A 22 11.84 -8.71 8.12
CA GLY A 22 13.09 -8.75 8.89
C GLY A 22 13.97 -7.51 8.70
N VAL A 23 13.41 -6.39 8.20
CA VAL A 23 14.17 -5.16 7.97
C VAL A 23 14.61 -4.50 9.27
N SER A 24 15.86 -4.05 9.29
CA SER A 24 16.45 -3.20 10.34
C SER A 24 17.05 -1.92 9.74
N ALA A 25 17.37 -0.94 10.58
CA ALA A 25 17.93 0.33 10.10
C ALA A 25 19.29 0.17 9.40
N GLU A 26 20.02 -0.90 9.70
CA GLU A 26 21.33 -1.21 9.11
C GLU A 26 21.28 -1.34 7.58
N TYR A 27 20.17 -1.85 7.03
CA TYR A 27 19.96 -1.99 5.59
C TYR A 27 19.79 -0.63 4.88
N PHE A 28 19.36 0.39 5.63
CA PHE A 28 19.00 1.70 5.10
C PHE A 28 19.96 2.81 5.47
N ARG A 29 21.01 2.54 6.26
CA ARG A 29 22.11 3.47 6.61
C ARG A 29 21.64 4.92 6.65
N PHE A 30 21.09 5.36 7.78
CA PHE A 30 20.61 6.73 7.97
C PHE A 30 21.74 7.61 8.55
N PRO A 31 22.62 8.22 7.72
CA PRO A 31 23.86 8.85 8.20
C PRO A 31 23.62 10.07 9.10
N ASN A 32 22.45 10.70 8.97
CA ASN A 32 22.11 11.95 9.66
C ASN A 32 21.01 11.75 10.74
N ALA A 33 20.61 10.51 11.01
CA ALA A 33 19.59 10.23 12.02
C ALA A 33 20.22 10.03 13.40
N ALA A 34 19.71 10.75 14.41
CA ALA A 34 20.09 10.52 15.80
C ALA A 34 19.62 9.14 16.31
N ASP A 35 18.49 8.67 15.80
CA ASP A 35 17.96 7.32 16.02
C ASP A 35 17.63 6.69 14.65
N PRO A 36 18.50 5.81 14.13
CA PRO A 36 18.28 5.11 12.87
C PRO A 36 17.04 4.21 12.84
N GLU A 37 16.64 3.66 13.98
CA GLU A 37 15.47 2.78 14.07
C GLU A 37 14.17 3.60 14.01
N ALA A 38 14.13 4.75 14.69
CA ALA A 38 13.03 5.68 14.54
C ALA A 38 12.92 6.22 13.09
N ALA A 39 14.05 6.52 12.45
CA ALA A 39 14.06 6.95 11.05
C ALA A 39 13.54 5.86 10.08
N LEU A 40 13.78 4.59 10.39
CA LEU A 40 13.18 3.48 9.67
C LEU A 40 11.66 3.42 9.89
N ASP A 41 11.18 3.60 11.13
CA ASP A 41 9.74 3.61 11.40
C ASP A 41 9.00 4.75 10.69
N ASP A 42 9.61 5.94 10.61
CA ASP A 42 9.07 7.07 9.87
C ASP A 42 9.00 6.77 8.36
N LEU A 43 10.05 6.15 7.82
CA LEU A 43 10.10 5.74 6.42
C LEU A 43 9.02 4.69 6.11
N LEU A 44 8.87 3.68 6.98
CA LEU A 44 7.86 2.64 6.83
C LEU A 44 6.44 3.22 6.95
N SER A 45 6.20 4.12 7.90
CA SER A 45 4.92 4.83 8.06
C SER A 45 4.56 5.60 6.78
N THR A 46 5.53 6.30 6.19
CA THR A 46 5.35 7.02 4.92
C THR A 46 4.96 6.06 3.78
N TRP A 47 5.59 4.89 3.71
CA TRP A 47 5.26 3.89 2.69
C TRP A 47 3.89 3.26 2.92
N ILE A 48 3.51 2.99 4.17
CA ILE A 48 2.18 2.50 4.54
C ILE A 48 1.10 3.49 4.06
N GLU A 49 1.24 4.77 4.39
CA GLU A 49 0.29 5.81 3.97
C GLU A 49 0.18 5.92 2.44
N ARG A 50 1.33 5.90 1.76
CA ARG A 50 1.37 6.01 0.30
C ARG A 50 0.67 4.82 -0.36
N ILE A 51 0.99 3.59 0.05
CA ILE A 51 0.36 2.38 -0.50
C ILE A 51 -1.13 2.33 -0.16
N ALA A 52 -1.52 2.74 1.05
CA ALA A 52 -2.92 2.84 1.43
C ALA A 52 -3.70 3.79 0.50
N SER A 53 -3.11 4.94 0.14
CA SER A 53 -3.67 5.85 -0.86
C SER A 53 -3.83 5.19 -2.23
N HIS A 54 -2.86 4.39 -2.68
CA HIS A 54 -2.95 3.64 -3.93
C HIS A 54 -4.04 2.55 -3.93
N ILE A 55 -4.26 1.89 -2.79
CA ILE A 55 -5.34 0.91 -2.60
C ILE A 55 -6.69 1.64 -2.62
N HIS A 56 -6.83 2.71 -1.84
CA HIS A 56 -8.04 3.51 -1.78
C HIS A 56 -8.44 4.05 -3.16
N ALA A 57 -7.48 4.55 -3.95
CA ALA A 57 -7.74 5.03 -5.31
C ALA A 57 -8.35 3.96 -6.24
N ARG A 58 -8.07 2.68 -5.98
CA ARG A 58 -8.60 1.53 -6.76
C ARG A 58 -9.94 1.05 -6.23
N LEU A 59 -10.09 0.94 -4.91
CA LEU A 59 -11.32 0.48 -4.28
C LEU A 59 -12.42 1.56 -4.30
N LYS A 60 -12.03 2.84 -4.29
CA LYS A 60 -12.90 4.03 -4.26
C LYS A 60 -13.94 4.02 -3.13
N ARG A 61 -13.57 3.39 -2.00
CA ARG A 61 -14.39 3.29 -0.80
C ARG A 61 -13.50 3.25 0.44
N THR A 62 -14.08 3.61 1.57
CA THR A 62 -13.53 3.25 2.87
C THR A 62 -13.85 1.79 3.15
N VAL A 63 -12.92 1.08 3.80
CA VAL A 63 -13.06 -0.30 4.25
C VAL A 63 -13.35 -0.26 5.74
N LEU A 64 -14.44 -0.91 6.16
CA LEU A 64 -14.92 -0.90 7.53
C LEU A 64 -14.44 -2.16 8.25
N GLU A 65 -14.22 -2.09 9.56
CA GLU A 65 -13.86 -3.28 10.38
C GLU A 65 -14.91 -4.40 10.31
N THR A 66 -16.15 -4.05 9.96
CA THR A 66 -17.26 -5.01 9.77
C THR A 66 -17.34 -5.59 8.35
N ASP A 67 -16.52 -5.11 7.40
CA ASP A 67 -16.49 -5.69 6.06
C ASP A 67 -15.78 -7.05 6.07
N ASP A 68 -16.34 -8.05 5.38
CA ASP A 68 -15.74 -9.40 5.27
C ASP A 68 -14.32 -9.37 4.65
N ASP A 69 -14.01 -8.33 3.86
CA ASP A 69 -12.71 -8.15 3.21
C ASP A 69 -11.72 -7.27 3.98
N TYR A 70 -12.07 -6.81 5.19
CA TYR A 70 -11.23 -5.92 6.00
C TYR A 70 -9.81 -6.48 6.20
N LEU A 71 -9.70 -7.68 6.76
CA LEU A 71 -8.42 -8.33 7.03
C LEU A 71 -7.65 -8.66 5.74
N ALA A 72 -8.36 -9.01 4.67
CA ALA A 72 -7.74 -9.31 3.39
C ALA A 72 -7.10 -8.05 2.77
N ILE A 73 -7.77 -6.89 2.88
CA ILE A 73 -7.24 -5.62 2.40
C ILE A 73 -6.07 -5.14 3.26
N GLN A 74 -6.15 -5.34 4.59
CA GLN A 74 -5.02 -5.10 5.50
C GLN A 74 -3.79 -5.91 5.11
N ASP A 75 -3.96 -7.21 4.82
CA ASP A 75 -2.89 -8.11 4.40
C ASP A 75 -2.30 -7.73 3.01
N VAL A 76 -3.14 -7.31 2.06
CA VAL A 76 -2.67 -6.74 0.78
C VAL A 76 -1.79 -5.50 1.01
N LEU A 77 -2.19 -4.61 1.92
CA LEU A 77 -1.41 -3.43 2.28
C LEU A 77 -0.03 -3.81 2.84
N VAL A 78 0.01 -4.68 3.86
CA VAL A 78 1.27 -5.13 4.47
C VAL A 78 2.21 -5.76 3.43
N ARG A 79 1.70 -6.71 2.63
CA ARG A 79 2.52 -7.36 1.59
C ARG A 79 3.02 -6.39 0.53
N THR A 80 2.20 -5.43 0.13
CA THR A 80 2.62 -4.44 -0.88
C THR A 80 3.71 -3.54 -0.34
N VAL A 81 3.62 -3.11 0.94
CA VAL A 81 4.71 -2.36 1.58
C VAL A 81 5.96 -3.22 1.72
N ALA A 82 5.84 -4.50 2.09
CA ALA A 82 6.97 -5.42 2.14
C ALA A 82 7.67 -5.58 0.78
N LYS A 83 6.91 -5.62 -0.32
CA LYS A 83 7.48 -5.58 -1.68
C LYS A 83 8.29 -4.29 -1.92
N VAL A 84 7.79 -3.12 -1.48
CA VAL A 84 8.55 -1.85 -1.56
C VAL A 84 9.85 -1.94 -0.78
N VAL A 85 9.82 -2.47 0.45
CA VAL A 85 11.00 -2.67 1.30
C VAL A 85 12.04 -3.53 0.59
N ALA A 86 11.63 -4.68 0.02
CA ALA A 86 12.52 -5.59 -0.67
C ALA A 86 13.20 -4.93 -1.89
N VAL A 87 12.45 -4.17 -2.69
CA VAL A 87 13.02 -3.42 -3.83
C VAL A 87 14.00 -2.36 -3.33
N ALA A 88 13.68 -1.65 -2.24
CA ALA A 88 14.54 -0.62 -1.68
C ALA A 88 15.86 -1.20 -1.12
N GLN A 89 15.80 -2.36 -0.46
CA GLN A 89 16.98 -3.10 -0.01
C GLN A 89 17.85 -3.53 -1.20
N GLN A 90 17.23 -4.11 -2.25
CA GLN A 90 17.95 -4.55 -3.43
C GLN A 90 18.64 -3.38 -4.15
N GLN A 91 17.95 -2.26 -4.33
CA GLN A 91 18.51 -1.09 -5.02
C GLN A 91 19.71 -0.49 -4.26
N ARG A 92 19.68 -0.47 -2.93
CA ARG A 92 20.80 0.02 -2.12
C ARG A 92 22.00 -0.93 -2.08
N SER A 93 21.77 -2.23 -2.28
CA SER A 93 22.85 -3.21 -2.45
C SER A 93 23.54 -3.13 -3.82
N SER A 94 22.97 -2.41 -4.79
CA SER A 94 23.53 -2.24 -6.12
C SER A 94 24.58 -1.12 -6.15
N PRO A 95 25.82 -1.39 -6.62
CA PRO A 95 26.92 -0.41 -6.61
C PRO A 95 26.72 0.79 -7.55
N ILE A 96 25.70 0.77 -8.43
CA ILE A 96 25.48 1.81 -9.45
C ILE A 96 24.88 3.10 -8.84
N ILE A 97 24.29 3.05 -7.63
CA ILE A 97 23.55 4.15 -6.99
C ILE A 97 24.30 4.65 -5.74
N GLN A 98 25.62 4.87 -5.84
CA GLN A 98 26.45 5.43 -4.76
C GLN A 98 26.94 6.86 -5.03
N ILE A 99 26.38 7.55 -6.03
CA ILE A 99 26.72 8.95 -6.32
C ILE A 99 25.45 9.77 -6.12
N ASP A 100 25.45 10.53 -5.02
CA ASP A 100 24.66 11.72 -4.70
C ASP A 100 23.16 11.75 -5.08
N ASP A 101 22.34 12.10 -4.08
CA ASP A 101 20.89 12.24 -4.16
C ASP A 101 20.09 10.93 -4.25
N PHE A 102 20.11 10.15 -3.17
CA PHE A 102 18.92 9.37 -2.79
C PHE A 102 17.85 10.33 -2.25
N ALA A 103 17.47 11.31 -3.06
CA ALA A 103 16.13 11.83 -2.99
C ALA A 103 15.23 10.59 -3.06
N VAL A 104 14.32 10.45 -2.11
CA VAL A 104 13.29 9.41 -2.05
C VAL A 104 12.28 9.57 -3.21
N SER A 105 12.72 10.14 -4.32
CA SER A 105 12.04 10.22 -5.60
C SER A 105 12.32 8.95 -6.37
N ILE A 106 11.26 8.14 -6.48
CA ILE A 106 11.11 7.17 -7.56
C ILE A 106 11.95 5.90 -7.33
N LEU A 107 11.73 5.22 -6.20
CA LEU A 107 11.48 3.78 -6.34
C LEU A 107 10.44 3.67 -7.46
N ASN A 108 10.79 3.06 -8.58
CA ASN A 108 9.93 2.88 -9.75
C ASN A 108 8.74 2.00 -9.31
N THR A 109 7.79 2.62 -8.59
CA THR A 109 6.71 1.97 -7.85
C THR A 109 5.73 1.35 -8.84
N SER A 110 5.91 1.61 -10.13
CA SER A 110 5.18 0.97 -11.22
C SER A 110 5.28 -0.55 -11.12
N ASP A 111 6.45 -1.12 -10.82
CA ASP A 111 6.60 -2.57 -10.72
C ASP A 111 5.90 -3.15 -9.48
N VAL A 112 5.98 -2.46 -8.34
CA VAL A 112 5.30 -2.89 -7.11
C VAL A 112 3.78 -2.71 -7.20
N THR A 113 3.30 -1.71 -7.94
CA THR A 113 1.88 -1.39 -8.07
C THR A 113 1.17 -2.05 -9.26
N LYS A 114 1.91 -2.76 -10.13
CA LYS A 114 1.35 -3.56 -11.23
C LYS A 114 0.49 -4.70 -10.68
N ASP A 115 1.02 -5.46 -9.73
CA ASP A 115 0.30 -6.58 -9.09
C ASP A 115 -0.89 -6.12 -8.26
N LEU A 116 -0.82 -4.90 -7.73
CA LEU A 116 -1.85 -4.36 -6.85
C LEU A 116 -3.24 -4.34 -7.50
N ARG A 117 -3.32 -4.17 -8.83
CA ARG A 117 -4.61 -4.23 -9.53
C ARG A 117 -5.20 -5.63 -9.50
N THR A 118 -4.39 -6.66 -9.74
CA THR A 118 -4.81 -8.06 -9.73
C THR A 118 -5.18 -8.51 -8.32
N GLU A 119 -4.36 -8.16 -7.33
CA GLU A 119 -4.63 -8.48 -5.92
C GLU A 119 -5.93 -7.83 -5.41
N LEU A 120 -6.25 -6.62 -5.87
CA LEU A 120 -7.45 -5.92 -5.43
C LEU A 120 -8.72 -6.24 -6.24
N GLN A 121 -8.59 -6.93 -7.38
CA GLN A 121 -9.71 -7.22 -8.27
C GLN A 121 -10.91 -7.88 -7.57
N PRO A 122 -10.75 -8.84 -6.63
CA PRO A 122 -11.86 -9.45 -5.91
C PRO A 122 -12.64 -8.47 -5.03
N PHE A 123 -12.01 -7.39 -4.57
CA PHE A 123 -12.58 -6.40 -3.64
C PHE A 123 -13.16 -5.18 -4.36
N MET A 124 -12.95 -5.09 -5.68
CA MET A 124 -13.50 -4.01 -6.50
C MET A 124 -15.00 -4.26 -6.71
N ARG A 125 -15.84 -3.36 -6.20
CA ARG A 125 -17.28 -3.38 -6.46
C ARG A 125 -17.51 -3.07 -7.94
N GLN A 126 -17.93 -4.07 -8.72
CA GLN A 126 -18.36 -3.84 -10.10
C GLN A 126 -19.69 -3.08 -10.07
N LYS A 127 -19.78 -1.99 -10.84
CA LYS A 127 -21.05 -1.33 -11.07
C LYS A 127 -21.86 -2.22 -12.00
N ILE A 128 -22.82 -2.95 -11.44
CA ILE A 128 -23.82 -3.65 -12.26
C ILE A 128 -24.77 -2.57 -12.75
N ASP A 129 -24.60 -2.11 -13.98
CA ASP A 129 -25.62 -1.29 -14.65
C ASP A 129 -26.78 -2.24 -14.98
N ILE A 130 -27.75 -2.33 -14.05
CA ILE A 130 -29.00 -3.02 -14.29
C ILE A 130 -29.78 -2.15 -15.29
N PHE A 131 -29.67 -2.47 -16.57
CA PHE A 131 -30.61 -2.00 -17.59
C PHE A 131 -31.96 -2.65 -17.29
N LEU A 132 -32.77 -2.03 -16.45
CA LEU A 132 -34.20 -2.34 -16.36
C LEU A 132 -34.82 -1.85 -17.67
N SER A 133 -34.98 -2.77 -18.63
CA SER A 133 -35.94 -2.60 -19.71
C SER A 133 -37.33 -2.54 -19.07
N SER A 134 -37.79 -1.34 -18.76
CA SER A 134 -39.21 -1.09 -18.55
C SER A 134 -39.92 -1.35 -19.87
N ASP A 135 -40.41 -2.58 -20.05
CA ASP A 135 -41.43 -2.87 -21.05
C ASP A 135 -42.65 -2.01 -20.72
N ASP A 136 -42.96 -1.10 -21.63
CA ASP A 136 -44.15 -0.28 -21.61
C ASP A 136 -45.39 -1.19 -21.54
N TYR A 137 -46.12 -1.11 -20.43
CA TYR A 137 -47.49 -1.64 -20.36
C TYR A 137 -48.36 -0.83 -21.32
N VAL A 138 -48.78 -1.45 -22.42
CA VAL A 138 -49.86 -0.93 -23.26
C VAL A 138 -51.17 -1.30 -22.57
N GLU A 139 -51.87 -0.30 -22.02
CA GLU A 139 -53.24 -0.43 -21.51
C GLU A 139 -54.18 -0.94 -22.63
N ALA A 140 -55.04 -1.91 -22.29
CA ALA A 140 -56.13 -2.40 -23.13
C ALA A 140 -57.48 -2.02 -22.54
#